data_AF-A0A3L7Q5Q3-F1
#
_entry.id   AF-A0A3L7Q5Q3-F1
#
_cell.length_a   1.000
_cell.length_b   1.000
_cell.length_c   1.000
_cell.angle_alpha   90.00
_cell.angle_beta   90.00
_cell.angle_gamma   90.00
#
_symmetry.space_group_name_H-M   'P 1'
#
loop_
_entity.id
_entity.type
_entity.pdbx_description
1 polymer ?
#
loop_
_entity_poly.entity_id
_entity_poly.type
_entity_poly.pdbx_seq_one_letter_code
_entity_poly.pdbx_strand_id
1 'polypeptide(L)'
;MSTPDRIAQFEKMASADPSNEMAHFSLGNAYLQVGRHAEAAQSLERCIAINPEMSKAYQLCGQAMIGAGWEDKAVAVMMAGYEVAARKGDRLPQEAIAGMLRSIGREPPKVERPADPAADALRASGVFVCGRTGRPGSKLPAPPFRGPVGQWIFDTISAETWRDWIGQGTKVINELRLDFSRDSDQEIYDRHMREYLGIDDELLAQLRAPGSQA
;
A
#
# COMPACT_ATOMS: atom_id res chain seq x y z
N MET A 1 -22.23 -0.65 4.67
CA MET A 1 -21.84 -0.40 6.08
C MET A 1 -21.38 1.04 6.20
N SER A 2 -21.85 1.79 7.19
CA SER A 2 -21.46 3.20 7.34
C SER A 2 -20.02 3.33 7.84
N THR A 3 -19.36 4.48 7.63
CA THR A 3 -18.01 4.71 8.15
C THR A 3 -17.91 4.57 9.68
N PRO A 4 -18.90 5.04 10.48
CA PRO A 4 -18.94 4.78 11.92
C PRO A 4 -18.98 3.28 12.29
N ASP A 5 -19.76 2.47 11.57
CA ASP A 5 -19.84 1.02 11.82
C ASP A 5 -18.48 0.33 11.58
N ARG A 6 -17.75 0.78 10.55
CA ARG A 6 -16.39 0.29 10.25
C ARG A 6 -15.41 0.64 11.36
N ILE A 7 -15.47 1.86 11.90
CA ILE A 7 -14.61 2.28 13.02
C ILE A 7 -14.87 1.39 14.23
N ALA A 8 -16.13 1.22 14.65
CA ALA A 8 -16.48 0.41 15.81
C ALA A 8 -16.02 -1.06 15.65
N GLN A 9 -16.13 -1.61 14.44
CA GLN A 9 -15.62 -2.95 14.14
C GLN A 9 -14.10 -3.03 14.32
N PHE A 10 -13.34 -2.10 13.74
CA PHE A 10 -11.87 -2.12 13.84
C PHE A 10 -11.37 -1.78 15.25
N GLU A 11 -12.05 -0.92 16.00
CA GLU A 11 -11.77 -0.68 17.43
C GLU A 11 -11.89 -1.97 18.24
N LYS A 12 -12.96 -2.75 18.00
CA LYS A 12 -13.15 -4.05 18.66
C LYS A 12 -12.04 -5.03 18.28
N MET A 13 -11.63 -5.06 17.01
CA MET A 13 -10.56 -5.93 16.54
C MET A 13 -9.21 -5.56 17.18
N ALA A 14 -8.85 -4.27 17.15
CA ALA A 14 -7.63 -3.75 17.76
C ALA A 14 -7.59 -3.94 19.28
N SER A 15 -8.75 -3.91 19.94
CA SER A 15 -8.87 -4.18 21.37
C SER A 15 -8.75 -5.68 21.70
N ALA A 16 -9.33 -6.54 20.86
CA ALA A 16 -9.27 -7.99 21.04
C ALA A 16 -7.86 -8.55 20.75
N ASP A 17 -7.15 -7.95 19.80
CA ASP A 17 -5.76 -8.26 19.48
C ASP A 17 -4.95 -6.97 19.27
N PRO A 18 -4.30 -6.46 20.34
CA PRO A 18 -3.46 -5.25 20.26
C PRO A 18 -2.19 -5.39 19.40
N SER A 19 -1.89 -6.60 18.93
CA SER A 19 -0.77 -6.89 18.01
C SER A 19 -1.21 -7.11 16.56
N ASN A 20 -2.50 -6.96 16.24
CA ASN A 20 -3.00 -7.06 14.88
C ASN A 20 -2.71 -5.77 14.09
N GLU A 21 -1.69 -5.78 13.24
CA GLU A 21 -1.30 -4.60 12.47
C GLU A 21 -2.39 -4.12 11.51
N MET A 22 -3.18 -5.04 10.93
CA MET A 22 -4.23 -4.69 9.96
C MET A 22 -5.44 -4.05 10.62
N ALA A 23 -5.77 -4.43 11.86
CA ALA A 23 -6.81 -3.78 12.65
C ALA A 23 -6.42 -2.32 12.92
N HIS A 24 -5.19 -2.09 13.39
CA HIS A 24 -4.66 -0.74 13.62
C HIS A 24 -4.56 0.09 12.33
N PHE A 25 -4.10 -0.52 11.23
CA PHE A 25 -4.05 0.13 9.90
C PHE A 25 -5.44 0.55 9.42
N SER A 26 -6.39 -0.39 9.47
CA SER A 26 -7.76 -0.17 8.97
C SER A 26 -8.51 0.83 9.82
N LEU A 27 -8.29 0.82 11.14
CA LEU A 27 -8.82 1.80 12.08
C LEU A 27 -8.27 3.20 11.78
N GLY A 28 -6.95 3.33 11.60
CA GLY A 28 -6.32 4.61 11.28
C GLY A 28 -6.81 5.19 9.96
N ASN A 29 -6.97 4.36 8.92
CA ASN A 29 -7.57 4.78 7.65
C ASN A 29 -9.03 5.21 7.80
N ALA A 30 -9.83 4.47 8.59
CA ALA A 30 -11.23 4.83 8.85
C ALA A 30 -11.34 6.17 9.61
N TYR A 31 -10.46 6.44 10.57
CA TYR A 31 -10.39 7.72 11.26
C TYR A 31 -10.00 8.88 10.33
N LEU A 32 -9.05 8.68 9.41
CA LEU A 32 -8.71 9.67 8.38
C LEU A 32 -9.94 10.04 7.53
N GLN A 33 -10.74 9.06 7.13
CA GLN A 33 -11.94 9.27 6.31
C GLN A 33 -12.99 10.16 6.99
N VAL A 34 -12.99 10.25 8.33
CA VAL A 34 -13.91 11.09 9.11
C VAL A 34 -13.23 12.32 9.74
N GLY A 35 -11.99 12.62 9.36
CA GLY A 35 -11.25 13.78 9.87
C GLY A 35 -10.74 13.66 11.31
N ARG A 36 -10.76 12.47 11.90
CA ARG A 36 -10.25 12.17 13.25
C ARG A 36 -8.73 11.97 13.21
N HIS A 37 -8.01 13.05 12.90
CA HIS A 37 -6.59 13.02 12.56
C HIS A 37 -5.69 12.54 13.72
N ALA A 38 -5.98 12.95 14.95
CA ALA A 38 -5.18 12.55 16.11
C ALA A 38 -5.33 11.05 16.43
N GLU A 39 -6.55 10.50 16.37
CA GLU A 39 -6.77 9.07 16.58
C GLU A 39 -6.25 8.21 15.42
N ALA A 40 -6.33 8.75 14.20
CA ALA A 40 -5.70 8.12 13.04
C ALA A 40 -4.19 7.97 13.23
N ALA A 41 -3.51 9.05 13.64
CA ALA A 41 -2.07 9.03 13.86
C ALA A 41 -1.67 7.98 14.90
N GLN A 42 -2.36 7.93 16.05
CA GLN A 42 -2.07 6.95 17.11
C GLN A 42 -2.26 5.49 16.64
N SER A 43 -3.34 5.22 15.91
CA SER A 43 -3.60 3.88 15.37
C SER A 43 -2.53 3.47 14.36
N LEU A 44 -2.10 4.41 13.51
CA LEU A 44 -1.06 4.16 12.50
C LEU A 44 0.34 4.04 13.11
N GLU A 45 0.66 4.82 14.15
CA GLU A 45 1.89 4.64 14.94
C GLU A 45 1.95 3.23 15.54
N ARG A 46 0.82 2.72 16.04
CA ARG A 46 0.75 1.35 16.56
C ARG A 46 0.94 0.32 15.45
N CYS A 47 0.33 0.53 14.29
CA CYS A 47 0.55 -0.31 13.11
C CYS A 47 2.04 -0.37 12.71
N ILE A 48 2.71 0.79 12.64
CA ILE A 48 4.14 0.90 12.33
C ILE A 48 5.01 0.18 13.38
N ALA A 49 4.67 0.30 14.67
CA ALA A 49 5.41 -0.37 15.74
C ALA A 49 5.31 -1.90 15.67
N ILE A 50 4.21 -2.44 15.14
CA ILE A 50 4.02 -3.88 14.96
C ILE A 50 4.67 -4.34 13.64
N ASN A 51 4.42 -3.61 12.56
CA ASN A 51 4.92 -3.91 11.22
C ASN A 51 5.69 -2.70 10.62
N PRO A 52 6.99 -2.58 10.93
CA PRO A 52 7.82 -1.47 10.47
C PRO A 52 8.10 -1.50 8.95
N GLU A 53 7.72 -2.57 8.25
CA GLU A 53 7.88 -2.71 6.80
C GLU A 53 6.65 -2.22 6.02
N MET A 54 5.58 -1.78 6.68
CA MET A 54 4.37 -1.30 6.01
C MET A 54 4.50 0.18 5.59
N SER A 55 5.17 0.44 4.46
CA SER A 55 5.37 1.78 3.88
C SER A 55 4.10 2.65 3.83
N LYS A 56 2.95 2.03 3.54
CA LYS A 56 1.65 2.72 3.49
C LYS A 56 1.20 3.24 4.85
N ALA A 57 1.52 2.55 5.95
CA ALA A 57 1.21 3.01 7.30
C ALA A 57 1.96 4.31 7.62
N TYR A 58 3.24 4.42 7.25
CA TYR A 58 4.00 5.67 7.40
C TYR A 58 3.41 6.82 6.58
N GLN A 59 2.99 6.54 5.33
CA GLN A 59 2.31 7.55 4.49
C GLN A 59 1.07 8.09 5.20
N LEU A 60 0.15 7.21 5.59
CA LEU A 60 -1.11 7.62 6.23
C LEU A 60 -0.84 8.27 7.60
N CYS A 61 0.16 7.81 8.34
CA CYS A 61 0.53 8.38 9.64
C CYS A 61 1.03 9.82 9.48
N GLY A 62 1.90 10.08 8.50
CA GLY A 62 2.34 11.43 8.16
C GLY A 62 1.18 12.34 7.78
N GLN A 63 0.26 11.86 6.92
CA GLN A 63 -0.96 12.58 6.56
C GLN A 63 -1.83 12.91 7.78
N ALA A 64 -2.03 11.93 8.67
CA ALA A 64 -2.78 12.10 9.90
C ALA A 64 -2.13 13.11 10.85
N MET A 65 -0.80 13.05 11.01
CA MET A 65 -0.06 13.98 11.86
C MET A 65 -0.10 15.42 11.34
N ILE A 66 0.02 15.63 10.02
CA ILE A 66 -0.15 16.96 9.42
C ILE A 66 -1.57 17.49 9.70
N GLY A 67 -2.60 16.66 9.46
CA GLY A 67 -3.99 17.04 9.75
C GLY A 67 -4.28 17.33 11.24
N ALA A 68 -3.49 16.75 12.15
CA ALA A 68 -3.56 17.01 13.59
C ALA A 68 -2.70 18.21 14.03
N GLY A 69 -1.96 18.85 13.12
CA GLY A 69 -1.03 19.95 13.43
C GLY A 69 0.28 19.49 14.08
N TRP A 70 0.64 18.21 13.97
CA TRP A 70 1.86 17.61 14.54
C TRP A 70 2.97 17.48 13.50
N GLU A 71 3.25 18.57 12.76
CA GLU A 71 4.18 18.55 11.63
C GLU A 71 5.58 18.06 12.00
N ASP A 72 6.11 18.47 13.17
CA ASP A 72 7.44 18.02 13.63
C ASP A 72 7.53 16.50 13.76
N LYS A 73 6.48 15.86 14.28
CA LYS A 73 6.41 14.39 14.36
C LYS A 73 6.21 13.77 12.98
N ALA A 74 5.39 14.40 12.14
CA ALA A 74 5.11 13.95 10.78
C ALA A 74 6.41 13.83 9.97
N VAL A 75 7.32 14.80 10.08
CA VAL A 75 8.62 14.79 9.38
C VAL A 75 9.41 13.53 9.73
N ALA A 76 9.57 13.22 11.01
CA ALA A 76 10.34 12.05 11.45
C ALA A 76 9.74 10.74 10.93
N VAL A 77 8.43 10.57 11.05
CA VAL A 77 7.71 9.38 10.56
C VAL A 77 7.79 9.27 9.04
N MET A 78 7.62 10.37 8.32
CA MET A 78 7.69 10.40 6.87
C MET A 78 9.09 10.11 6.34
N MET A 79 10.16 10.62 6.97
CA MET A 79 11.53 10.30 6.54
C MET A 79 11.82 8.80 6.67
N ALA A 80 11.47 8.18 7.81
CA ALA A 80 11.60 6.73 7.99
C ALA A 80 10.74 5.95 6.96
N GLY A 81 9.49 6.38 6.77
CA GLY A 81 8.59 5.79 5.78
C GLY A 81 9.09 5.87 4.34
N TYR A 82 9.73 6.98 3.98
CA TYR A 82 10.33 7.17 2.67
C TYR A 82 11.46 6.18 2.41
N GLU A 83 12.33 5.94 3.41
CA GLU A 83 13.42 4.96 3.31
C GLU A 83 12.89 3.53 3.25
N VAL A 84 11.89 3.18 4.07
CA VAL A 84 11.22 1.88 4.01
C VAL A 84 10.60 1.66 2.63
N ALA A 85 9.90 2.66 2.09
CA ALA A 85 9.29 2.60 0.77
C ALA A 85 10.35 2.43 -0.33
N ALA A 86 11.44 3.22 -0.28
CA ALA A 86 12.56 3.13 -1.21
C ALA A 86 13.21 1.73 -1.21
N ARG A 87 13.47 1.19 0.00
CA ARG A 87 14.07 -0.14 0.17
C ARG A 87 13.16 -1.25 -0.36
N LYS A 88 11.85 -1.09 -0.28
CA LYS A 88 10.89 -2.07 -0.80
C LYS A 88 10.55 -1.88 -2.28
N GLY A 89 10.89 -0.71 -2.84
CA GLY A 89 10.39 -0.29 -4.15
C GLY A 89 8.90 0.06 -4.13
N ASP A 90 8.35 0.47 -2.99
CA ASP A 90 6.95 0.90 -2.88
C ASP A 90 6.79 2.33 -3.42
N ARG A 91 6.66 2.46 -4.74
CA ARG A 91 6.63 3.77 -5.44
C ARG A 91 5.52 4.70 -4.95
N LEU A 92 4.29 4.19 -4.83
CA LEU A 92 3.14 5.02 -4.44
C LEU A 92 3.29 5.65 -3.05
N PRO A 93 3.56 4.88 -1.96
CA PRO A 93 3.85 5.49 -0.66
C PRO A 93 5.05 6.44 -0.69
N GLN A 94 6.12 6.08 -1.41
CA GLN A 94 7.33 6.89 -1.48
C GLN A 94 7.07 8.28 -2.10
N GLU A 95 6.37 8.33 -3.23
CA GLU A 95 6.02 9.58 -3.93
C GLU A 95 5.02 10.42 -3.13
N ALA A 96 4.02 9.77 -2.53
CA ALA A 96 3.06 10.46 -1.67
C ALA A 96 3.75 11.10 -0.46
N ILE A 97 4.67 10.38 0.20
CA ILE A 97 5.47 10.90 1.30
C ILE A 97 6.37 12.07 0.83
N ALA A 98 7.03 11.94 -0.32
CA ALA A 98 7.84 13.02 -0.89
C ALA A 98 7.02 14.30 -1.12
N GLY A 99 5.82 14.16 -1.69
CA GLY A 99 4.90 15.27 -1.91
C GLY A 99 4.50 15.96 -0.61
N MET A 100 4.17 15.19 0.42
CA MET A 100 3.81 15.74 1.74
C MET A 100 4.99 16.43 2.45
N LEU A 101 6.19 15.86 2.38
CA LEU A 101 7.39 16.51 2.93
C LEU A 101 7.61 17.87 2.26
N ARG A 102 7.52 17.92 0.92
CA ARG A 102 7.67 19.17 0.17
C ARG A 102 6.58 20.18 0.48
N SER A 103 5.33 19.75 0.69
CA SER A 103 4.23 20.67 1.02
C SER A 103 4.42 21.36 2.37
N ILE A 104 5.17 20.76 3.31
CA ILE A 104 5.54 21.37 4.59
C ILE A 104 6.97 21.95 4.59
N GLY A 105 7.56 22.16 3.41
CA GLY A 105 8.87 22.79 3.25
C GLY A 105 10.06 21.92 3.72
N ARG A 106 9.95 20.59 3.61
CA ARG A 106 11.04 19.64 3.85
C ARG A 106 11.36 18.88 2.57
N GLU A 107 12.64 18.58 2.34
CA GLU A 107 13.02 17.74 1.20
C GLU A 107 13.14 16.27 1.66
N PRO A 108 12.58 15.30 0.91
CA PRO A 108 12.81 13.88 1.17
C PRO A 108 14.30 13.54 1.17
N PRO A 109 14.72 12.53 1.96
CA PRO A 109 16.10 12.09 1.98
C PRO A 109 16.52 11.58 0.60
N LYS A 110 17.78 11.83 0.22
CA LYS A 110 18.37 11.27 -0.99
C LYS A 110 18.67 9.80 -0.74
N VAL A 111 17.73 8.93 -1.10
CA VAL A 111 17.96 7.49 -1.06
C VAL A 111 18.43 7.05 -2.44
N GLU A 112 19.60 6.41 -2.51
CA GLU A 112 20.08 5.77 -3.73
C GLU A 112 19.07 4.71 -4.16
N ARG A 113 18.35 5.01 -5.23
CA ARG A 113 17.46 4.07 -5.89
C ARG A 113 18.34 3.07 -6.67
N PRO A 114 17.98 1.78 -6.72
CA PRO A 114 18.19 1.03 -7.95
C PRO A 114 17.38 1.78 -9.03
N ALA A 115 18.06 2.61 -9.81
CA ALA A 115 17.44 3.65 -10.60
C ALA A 115 16.56 3.07 -11.74
N ASP A 116 15.51 3.80 -12.13
CA ASP A 116 14.78 3.58 -13.40
C ASP A 116 15.72 3.35 -14.59
N PRO A 117 16.84 4.08 -14.77
CA PRO A 117 17.80 3.79 -15.84
C PRO A 117 18.45 2.41 -15.77
N ALA A 118 18.67 1.84 -14.59
CA ALA A 118 19.19 0.48 -14.45
C ALA A 118 18.10 -0.56 -14.75
N ALA A 119 16.86 -0.31 -14.30
CA ALA A 119 15.70 -1.11 -14.64
C ALA A 119 15.44 -1.11 -16.16
N ASP A 120 15.53 0.06 -16.82
CA ASP A 120 15.33 0.20 -18.26
C ASP A 120 16.46 -0.43 -19.07
N ALA A 121 17.71 -0.30 -18.62
CA ALA A 121 18.83 -1.02 -19.22
C ALA A 121 18.66 -2.55 -19.10
N LEU A 122 18.19 -3.04 -17.95
CA LEU A 122 17.89 -4.47 -17.74
C LEU A 122 16.72 -4.94 -18.62
N ARG A 123 15.66 -4.13 -18.77
CA ARG A 123 14.57 -4.40 -19.72
C ARG A 123 15.09 -4.46 -21.15
N ALA A 124 15.95 -3.53 -21.54
CA ALA A 124 16.58 -3.50 -22.86
C ALA A 124 17.50 -4.72 -23.11
N SER A 125 18.10 -5.29 -22.06
CA SER A 125 18.86 -6.54 -22.15
C SER A 125 17.98 -7.80 -22.11
N GLY A 126 16.65 -7.66 -22.13
CA GLY A 126 15.70 -8.77 -22.12
C GLY A 126 15.40 -9.36 -20.74
N VAL A 127 15.90 -8.76 -19.66
CA VAL A 127 15.60 -9.18 -18.29
C VAL A 127 14.22 -8.65 -17.90
N PHE A 128 13.37 -9.51 -17.36
CA PHE A 128 12.09 -9.08 -16.83
C PHE A 128 12.29 -8.29 -15.54
N VAL A 129 11.75 -7.08 -15.48
CA VAL A 129 11.85 -6.18 -14.33
C VAL A 129 10.46 -5.88 -13.80
N CYS A 130 10.25 -6.16 -12.52
CA CYS A 130 8.96 -5.93 -11.87
C CYS A 130 8.60 -4.45 -11.86
N GLY A 131 7.41 -4.10 -12.36
CA GLY A 131 6.91 -2.74 -12.40
C GLY A 131 6.61 -2.16 -11.01
N ARG A 132 6.36 -2.99 -10.00
CA ARG A 132 6.28 -2.51 -8.61
C ARG A 132 7.67 -2.21 -8.06
N THR A 133 8.53 -3.22 -7.95
CA THR A 133 9.77 -3.10 -7.15
C THR A 133 10.94 -2.47 -7.92
N GLY A 134 10.85 -2.40 -9.25
CA GLY A 134 11.95 -1.97 -10.12
C GLY A 134 13.12 -2.97 -10.19
N ARG A 135 12.96 -4.18 -9.65
CA ARG A 135 14.01 -5.20 -9.56
C ARG A 135 13.83 -6.30 -10.62
N PRO A 136 14.93 -6.93 -11.09
CA PRO A 136 14.85 -8.16 -11.86
C PRO A 136 14.04 -9.23 -11.15
N GLY A 137 13.22 -9.96 -11.89
CA GLY A 137 12.41 -11.05 -11.35
C GLY A 137 11.95 -12.01 -12.44
N SER A 138 11.20 -13.02 -12.04
CA SER A 138 10.68 -14.03 -12.95
C SER A 138 9.30 -13.64 -13.48
N LYS A 139 8.96 -13.99 -14.72
CA LYS A 139 7.59 -13.86 -15.23
C LYS A 139 6.65 -14.85 -14.54
N LEU A 140 5.38 -14.47 -14.40
CA LEU A 140 4.34 -15.41 -14.02
C LEU A 140 4.11 -16.46 -15.13
N PRO A 141 3.65 -17.68 -14.79
CA PRO A 141 3.33 -18.70 -15.78
C PRO A 141 2.03 -18.40 -16.55
N ALA A 142 1.09 -17.71 -15.92
CA ALA A 142 -0.19 -17.29 -16.50
C ALA A 142 -0.80 -16.13 -15.68
N PRO A 143 -1.78 -15.40 -16.21
CA PRO A 143 -2.57 -14.44 -15.44
C PRO A 143 -3.21 -15.07 -14.19
N PRO A 144 -3.14 -14.42 -13.01
CA PRO A 144 -3.64 -15.00 -11.77
C PRO A 144 -5.17 -15.14 -11.74
N PHE A 145 -5.89 -14.31 -12.50
CA PHE A 145 -7.34 -14.39 -12.68
C PHE A 145 -7.73 -13.69 -13.99
N ARG A 146 -8.99 -13.86 -14.40
CA ARG A 146 -9.51 -13.30 -15.66
C ARG A 146 -9.75 -11.79 -15.55
N GLY A 147 -9.56 -11.10 -16.67
CA GLY A 147 -9.84 -9.67 -16.81
C GLY A 147 -8.58 -8.81 -16.91
N PRO A 148 -8.74 -7.51 -17.13
CA PRO A 148 -7.63 -6.61 -17.47
C PRO A 148 -6.64 -6.43 -16.33
N VAL A 149 -7.10 -6.45 -15.08
CA VAL A 149 -6.21 -6.38 -13.91
C VAL A 149 -5.34 -7.64 -13.82
N GLY A 150 -5.91 -8.83 -14.03
CA GLY A 150 -5.14 -10.07 -14.03
C GLY A 150 -4.10 -10.10 -15.14
N GLN A 151 -4.45 -9.61 -16.34
CA GLN A 151 -3.50 -9.49 -17.44
C GLN A 151 -2.38 -8.49 -17.13
N TRP A 152 -2.72 -7.31 -16.59
CA TRP A 152 -1.71 -6.33 -16.19
C TRP A 152 -0.73 -6.87 -15.15
N ILE A 153 -1.21 -7.66 -14.17
CA ILE A 153 -0.35 -8.32 -13.18
C ILE A 153 0.62 -9.28 -13.87
N PHE A 154 0.15 -10.07 -14.83
CA PHE A 154 1.00 -10.98 -15.60
C PHE A 154 2.09 -10.26 -16.40
N ASP A 155 1.76 -9.12 -17.00
CA ASP A 155 2.69 -8.37 -17.85
C ASP A 155 3.67 -7.50 -17.05
N THR A 156 3.30 -7.08 -15.84
CA THR A 156 4.02 -6.03 -15.09
C THR A 156 4.64 -6.52 -13.79
N ILE A 157 4.06 -7.52 -13.13
CA ILE A 157 4.47 -7.94 -11.79
C ILE A 157 5.32 -9.22 -11.87
N SER A 158 6.34 -9.34 -11.02
CA SER A 158 7.15 -10.54 -10.94
C SER A 158 6.44 -11.66 -10.17
N ALA A 159 6.80 -12.91 -10.47
CA ALA A 159 6.30 -14.07 -9.75
C ALA A 159 6.64 -14.01 -8.25
N GLU A 160 7.79 -13.42 -7.89
CA GLU A 160 8.21 -13.17 -6.51
C GLU A 160 7.27 -12.19 -5.82
N THR A 161 7.03 -11.01 -6.41
CA THR A 161 6.11 -10.01 -5.86
C THR A 161 4.67 -10.52 -5.76
N TRP A 162 4.23 -11.33 -6.73
CA TRP A 162 2.91 -11.96 -6.65
C TRP A 162 2.83 -12.98 -5.51
N ARG A 163 3.87 -13.80 -5.31
CA ARG A 163 3.91 -14.77 -4.18
C ARG A 163 3.90 -14.05 -2.84
N ASP A 164 4.63 -12.94 -2.73
CA ASP A 164 4.63 -12.10 -1.53
C ASP A 164 3.23 -11.53 -1.27
N TRP A 165 2.53 -11.07 -2.32
CA TRP A 165 1.12 -10.67 -2.20
C TRP A 165 0.26 -11.81 -1.67
N ILE A 166 0.35 -13.02 -2.21
CA ILE A 166 -0.48 -14.15 -1.75
C ILE A 166 -0.29 -14.39 -0.25
N GLY A 167 0.94 -14.34 0.25
CA GLY A 167 1.22 -14.43 1.69
C GLY A 167 0.57 -13.31 2.50
N GLN A 168 0.64 -12.07 2.03
CA GLN A 168 -0.04 -10.94 2.67
C GLN A 168 -1.57 -11.06 2.59
N GLY A 169 -2.10 -11.52 1.46
CA GLY A 169 -3.51 -11.76 1.23
C GLY A 169 -4.08 -12.76 2.23
N THR A 170 -3.38 -13.86 2.53
CA THR A 170 -3.81 -14.81 3.56
C THR A 170 -3.96 -14.14 4.94
N LYS A 171 -3.05 -13.21 5.30
CA LYS A 171 -3.19 -12.44 6.54
C LYS A 171 -4.41 -11.54 6.52
N VAL A 172 -4.62 -10.81 5.43
CA VAL A 172 -5.80 -9.95 5.24
C VAL A 172 -7.10 -10.75 5.44
N ILE A 173 -7.18 -11.96 4.87
CA ILE A 173 -8.33 -12.85 5.02
C ILE A 173 -8.54 -13.24 6.49
N ASN A 174 -7.49 -13.72 7.15
CA ASN A 174 -7.57 -14.23 8.52
C ASN A 174 -7.86 -13.13 9.54
N GLU A 175 -7.16 -12.00 9.42
CA GLU A 175 -7.22 -10.90 10.38
C GLU A 175 -8.51 -10.12 10.26
N LEU A 176 -8.98 -9.86 9.03
CA LEU A 176 -10.26 -9.18 8.79
C LEU A 176 -11.46 -10.14 8.81
N ARG A 177 -11.21 -11.45 8.95
CA ARG A 177 -12.22 -12.53 8.92
C ARG A 177 -13.11 -12.44 7.68
N LEU A 178 -12.47 -12.28 6.52
CA LEU A 178 -13.18 -12.11 5.26
C LEU A 178 -13.91 -13.39 4.86
N ASP A 179 -15.18 -13.25 4.50
CA ASP A 179 -16.02 -14.32 4.00
C ASP A 179 -16.23 -14.14 2.49
N PHE A 180 -15.56 -14.98 1.69
CA PHE A 180 -15.57 -14.86 0.22
C PHE A 180 -16.92 -15.20 -0.40
N SER A 181 -17.91 -15.65 0.38
CA SER A 181 -19.30 -15.72 -0.10
C SER A 181 -19.97 -14.33 -0.21
N ARG A 182 -19.37 -13.28 0.38
CA ARG A 182 -19.87 -11.90 0.38
C ARG A 182 -19.08 -11.03 -0.59
N ASP A 183 -19.78 -10.38 -1.50
CA ASP A 183 -19.16 -9.47 -2.47
C ASP A 183 -18.37 -8.33 -1.78
N SER A 184 -18.86 -7.82 -0.65
CA SER A 184 -18.19 -6.77 0.12
C SER A 184 -16.80 -7.18 0.62
N ASP A 185 -16.62 -8.45 0.97
CA ASP A 185 -15.38 -8.95 1.56
C ASP A 185 -14.37 -9.26 0.45
N GLN A 186 -14.85 -9.71 -0.72
CA GLN A 186 -14.04 -9.80 -1.93
C GLN A 186 -13.52 -8.41 -2.36
N GLU A 187 -14.37 -7.39 -2.36
CA GLU A 187 -13.96 -6.02 -2.68
C GLU A 187 -12.90 -5.47 -1.71
N ILE A 188 -12.98 -5.83 -0.43
CA ILE A 188 -11.96 -5.49 0.58
C ILE A 188 -10.63 -6.15 0.21
N TYR A 189 -10.62 -7.46 -0.07
CA TYR A 189 -9.42 -8.19 -0.48
C TYR A 189 -8.80 -7.60 -1.75
N ASP A 190 -9.61 -7.35 -2.77
CA ASP A 190 -9.18 -6.79 -4.05
C ASP A 190 -8.63 -5.37 -3.91
N ARG A 191 -9.19 -4.56 -3.00
CA ARG A 191 -8.63 -3.25 -2.67
C ARG A 191 -7.24 -3.39 -2.06
N HIS A 192 -7.06 -4.27 -1.07
CA HIS A 192 -5.75 -4.50 -0.47
C HIS A 192 -4.73 -5.03 -1.49
N MET A 193 -5.15 -5.90 -2.42
CA MET A 193 -4.30 -6.36 -3.52
C MET A 193 -3.83 -5.18 -4.39
N ARG A 194 -4.77 -4.36 -4.86
CA ARG A 194 -4.48 -3.22 -5.73
C ARG A 194 -3.54 -2.24 -5.06
N GLU A 195 -3.85 -1.86 -3.82
CA GLU A 195 -3.01 -0.99 -3.01
C GLU A 195 -1.60 -1.56 -2.81
N TYR A 196 -1.49 -2.87 -2.54
CA TYR A 196 -0.22 -3.56 -2.44
C TYR A 196 0.53 -3.41 -3.77
N LEU A 197 -0.04 -3.88 -4.89
CA LEU A 197 0.62 -3.92 -6.19
C LEU A 197 0.89 -2.55 -6.83
N GLY A 198 0.39 -1.46 -6.23
CA GLY A 198 0.57 -0.11 -6.75
C GLY A 198 -0.43 0.27 -7.84
N ILE A 199 -1.61 -0.36 -7.84
CA ILE A 199 -2.71 -0.04 -8.75
C ILE A 199 -3.60 1.00 -8.06
N ASP A 200 -3.43 2.27 -8.42
CA ASP A 200 -4.30 3.35 -7.98
C ASP A 200 -5.63 3.39 -8.76
N ASP A 201 -6.53 4.28 -8.35
CA ASP A 201 -7.86 4.39 -8.97
C ASP A 201 -7.79 4.86 -10.43
N GLU A 202 -6.79 5.65 -10.80
CA GLU A 202 -6.57 6.11 -12.17
C GLU A 202 -6.14 4.95 -13.07
N LEU A 203 -5.11 4.21 -12.67
CA LEU A 203 -4.66 3.02 -13.39
C LEU A 203 -5.76 1.97 -13.45
N LEU A 204 -6.51 1.76 -12.37
CA LEU A 204 -7.64 0.84 -12.38
C LEU A 204 -8.70 1.25 -13.40
N ALA A 205 -9.03 2.54 -13.48
CA ALA A 205 -9.97 3.05 -14.48
C ALA A 205 -9.45 2.84 -15.90
N GLN A 206 -8.16 3.09 -16.16
CA GLN A 206 -7.51 2.84 -17.45
C GLN A 206 -7.54 1.35 -17.84
N LEU A 207 -7.24 0.46 -16.90
CA LEU A 207 -7.29 -1.00 -17.13
C LEU A 207 -8.71 -1.48 -17.43
N ARG A 208 -9.72 -0.88 -16.80
CA ARG A 208 -11.14 -1.23 -17.00
C ARG A 208 -11.76 -0.55 -18.22
N ALA A 209 -11.10 0.44 -18.82
CA ALA A 209 -11.61 1.12 -20.00
C ALA A 209 -11.67 0.15 -21.19
N PRO A 210 -12.81 0.09 -21.92
CA PRO A 210 -12.92 -0.73 -23.12
C PRO A 210 -11.96 -0.21 -24.20
N GLY A 211 -10.86 -0.92 -24.45
CA GLY A 211 -9.88 -0.56 -25.49
C GLY A 211 -8.39 -0.75 -25.14
N SER A 212 -8.02 -1.13 -23.91
CA SER A 212 -6.61 -1.28 -23.49
C SER A 212 -5.94 -2.61 -23.90
N GLN A 213 -6.57 -3.39 -24.80
CA GLN A 213 -5.92 -4.52 -25.46
C GLN A 213 -6.16 -4.44 -26.96
N ALA A 214 -5.17 -3.88 -27.65
CA ALA A 214 -4.96 -4.04 -29.09
C ALA A 214 -3.59 -4.69 -29.27
#